data_AF-A0A3V8UWG5-F1
#
_entry.id   AF-A0A3V8UWG5-F1
#
_cell.length_a   1.000
_cell.length_b   1.000
_cell.length_c   1.000
_cell.angle_alpha   90.00
_cell.angle_beta   90.00
_cell.angle_gamma   90.00
#
_symmetry.space_group_name_H-M   'P 1'
#
loop_
_entity.id
_entity.type
_entity.pdbx_description
1 polymer ?
#
loop_
_entity_poly.entity_id
_entity_poly.type
_entity_poly.pdbx_seq_one_letter_code
_entity_poly.pdbx_strand_id
1 'polypeptide(L)'
;MINSPRVCIQVQSVYIEAQSSPDDERYVFAYTVTIRNLGRAPVQLLGRYWLITNGHGRETEVQGEGVVGVQPRIAPGEEYQYTSGAVIETPLGTMQGHYEMIDENGDAFTIDIPVFRLAVPTLIH
;
A
#
# COMPACT_ATOMS: atom_id res chain seq x y z
N MET A 1 -6.74 -28.10 5.73
CA MET A 1 -6.16 -27.02 6.55
C MET A 1 -7.22 -25.94 6.70
N ILE A 2 -7.74 -25.70 7.91
CA ILE A 2 -8.97 -24.89 8.12
C ILE A 2 -8.64 -23.43 8.53
N ASN A 3 -7.36 -23.12 8.82
CA ASN A 3 -6.95 -21.85 9.45
C ASN A 3 -5.91 -21.04 8.66
N SER A 4 -5.80 -21.18 7.34
CA SER A 4 -4.90 -20.32 6.56
C SER A 4 -5.32 -18.84 6.67
N PRO A 5 -4.39 -17.90 6.91
CA PRO A 5 -4.71 -16.49 6.99
C PRO A 5 -5.33 -16.02 5.66
N ARG A 6 -6.39 -15.21 5.75
CA ARG A 6 -7.09 -14.67 4.59
C ARG A 6 -7.18 -13.17 4.74
N VAL A 7 -6.25 -12.46 4.13
CA VAL A 7 -6.17 -10.99 4.19
C VAL A 7 -6.51 -10.42 2.80
N CYS A 8 -7.35 -9.40 2.78
CA CYS A 8 -7.69 -8.67 1.55
C CYS A 8 -7.12 -7.26 1.63
N ILE A 9 -6.45 -6.83 0.57
CA ILE A 9 -5.85 -5.50 0.45
C ILE A 9 -6.63 -4.71 -0.60
N GLN A 10 -7.08 -3.52 -0.23
CA GLN A 10 -7.69 -2.56 -1.15
C GLN A 10 -6.92 -1.25 -1.09
N VAL A 11 -6.69 -0.62 -2.24
CA VAL A 11 -5.97 0.65 -2.32
C VAL A 11 -6.73 1.63 -3.18
N GLN A 12 -6.79 2.87 -2.72
CA GLN A 12 -7.30 4.01 -3.48
C GLN A 12 -6.22 5.10 -3.48
N SER A 13 -5.95 5.70 -4.63
CA SER A 13 -5.01 6.79 -4.79
C SER A 13 -5.72 8.05 -5.29
N VAL A 14 -5.18 9.21 -4.93
CA VAL A 14 -5.67 10.52 -5.39
C VAL A 14 -4.49 11.46 -5.60
N TYR A 15 -4.54 12.22 -6.69
CA TYR A 15 -3.58 13.28 -6.97
C TYR A 15 -3.86 14.52 -6.10
N ILE A 16 -2.82 15.08 -5.49
CA ILE A 16 -2.93 16.25 -4.61
C ILE A 16 -2.35 17.46 -5.34
N GLU A 17 -3.19 18.15 -6.13
CA GLU A 17 -2.81 19.31 -6.94
C GLU A 17 -2.18 20.42 -6.10
N ALA A 18 -2.78 20.76 -4.96
CA ALA A 18 -2.30 21.82 -4.07
C ALA A 18 -0.90 21.55 -3.48
N GLN A 19 -0.43 20.30 -3.51
CA GLN A 19 0.91 19.92 -3.07
C GLN A 19 1.81 19.56 -4.24
N SER A 20 1.40 19.70 -5.50
CA SER A 20 2.17 19.31 -6.67
C SER A 20 2.68 20.53 -7.43
N SER A 21 3.80 20.37 -8.13
CA SER A 21 4.36 21.37 -9.04
C SER A 21 4.78 20.66 -10.33
N PRO A 22 3.90 20.60 -11.34
CA PRO A 22 4.23 19.97 -12.62
C PRO A 22 5.45 20.59 -13.32
N ASP A 23 5.66 21.90 -13.16
CA ASP A 23 6.82 22.61 -13.73
C ASP A 23 8.14 22.16 -13.10
N ASP A 24 8.11 21.65 -11.86
CA ASP A 24 9.26 21.10 -11.14
C ASP A 24 9.31 19.56 -11.19
N GLU A 25 8.56 18.92 -12.11
CA GLU A 25 8.43 17.46 -12.20
C GLU A 25 8.08 16.84 -10.84
N ARG A 26 7.17 17.46 -10.09
CA ARG A 26 6.83 17.02 -8.73
C ARG A 26 5.34 16.73 -8.59
N TYR A 27 4.98 15.47 -8.69
CA TYR A 27 3.59 15.01 -8.58
C TYR A 27 3.37 14.28 -7.26
N VAL A 28 2.50 14.83 -6.41
CA VAL A 28 2.17 14.28 -5.09
C VAL A 28 0.86 13.53 -5.16
N PHE A 29 0.88 12.29 -4.66
CA PHE A 29 -0.28 11.44 -4.54
C PHE A 29 -0.48 11.04 -3.09
N ALA A 30 -1.72 11.08 -2.62
CA ALA A 30 -2.11 10.38 -1.41
C ALA A 30 -2.67 9.02 -1.79
N TYR A 31 -2.42 8.01 -0.98
CA TYR A 31 -3.04 6.70 -1.12
C TYR A 31 -3.55 6.20 0.22
N THR A 32 -4.74 5.61 0.19
CA THR A 32 -5.40 5.00 1.34
C THR A 32 -5.43 3.50 1.12
N VAL A 33 -4.88 2.74 2.06
CA VAL A 33 -4.91 1.28 2.06
C VAL A 33 -5.87 0.80 3.14
N THR A 34 -6.75 -0.13 2.76
CA THR A 34 -7.60 -0.89 3.69
C THR A 34 -7.12 -2.34 3.72
N ILE A 35 -6.73 -2.80 4.90
CA ILE A 35 -6.26 -4.16 5.18
C ILE A 35 -7.35 -4.87 5.96
N ARG A 36 -7.99 -5.86 5.36
CA ARG A 36 -9.12 -6.57 5.98
C ARG A 36 -8.77 -8.02 6.27
N ASN A 37 -8.97 -8.43 7.53
CA ASN A 37 -8.81 -9.82 7.92
C ASN A 37 -10.12 -10.59 7.70
N LEU A 38 -10.17 -11.36 6.63
CA LEU A 38 -11.27 -12.26 6.27
C LEU A 38 -11.07 -13.68 6.83
N GLY A 39 -10.01 -13.90 7.61
CA GLY A 39 -9.70 -15.14 8.29
C GLY A 39 -10.52 -15.33 9.56
N ARG A 40 -10.20 -16.41 10.29
CA ARG A 40 -10.85 -16.76 11.58
C ARG A 40 -9.96 -16.50 12.79
N ALA A 41 -8.71 -16.14 12.56
CA ALA A 41 -7.69 -15.87 13.56
C ALA A 41 -7.11 -14.46 13.34
N PRO A 42 -6.65 -13.77 14.41
CA PRO A 42 -6.01 -12.48 14.29
C PRO A 42 -4.69 -12.58 13.51
N VAL A 43 -4.33 -11.50 12.82
CA VAL A 43 -3.04 -11.36 12.12
C VAL A 43 -2.39 -10.05 12.53
N GLN A 44 -1.07 -9.94 12.41
CA GLN A 44 -0.34 -8.70 12.69
C GLN A 44 0.57 -8.33 11.52
N LEU A 45 0.53 -7.07 11.12
CA LEU A 45 1.45 -6.50 10.15
C LEU A 45 2.74 -6.10 10.84
N LEU A 46 3.87 -6.57 10.33
CA LEU A 46 5.20 -6.29 10.87
C LEU A 46 5.99 -5.32 10.00
N GLY A 47 5.87 -5.43 8.68
CA GLY A 47 6.67 -4.70 7.72
C GLY A 47 5.99 -4.52 6.38
N ARG A 48 6.58 -3.67 5.55
CA ARG A 48 6.12 -3.40 4.18
C ARG A 48 7.30 -3.27 3.24
N TYR A 49 7.09 -3.69 2.01
CA TYR A 49 7.92 -3.40 0.87
C TYR A 49 7.06 -2.76 -0.22
N TRP A 50 7.60 -1.72 -0.86
CA TRP A 50 6.99 -1.02 -1.98
C TRP A 50 7.98 -0.95 -3.14
N LEU A 51 7.48 -1.23 -4.33
CA LEU A 51 8.10 -0.92 -5.61
C LEU A 51 7.27 0.16 -6.30
N ILE A 52 7.88 1.32 -6.52
CA ILE A 52 7.27 2.48 -7.17
C ILE A 52 7.90 2.62 -8.55
N THR A 53 7.10 2.53 -9.60
CA THR A 53 7.56 2.70 -10.99
C THR A 53 6.95 3.97 -11.57
N ASN A 54 7.77 4.94 -11.93
CA ASN A 54 7.30 6.17 -12.57
C ASN A 54 6.95 5.95 -14.06
N GLY A 55 6.43 6.98 -14.72
CA GLY A 55 5.99 6.94 -16.12
C GLY A 55 7.13 6.76 -17.14
N HIS A 56 8.39 6.90 -16.71
CA HIS A 56 9.57 6.63 -17.52
C HIS A 56 10.12 5.21 -17.29
N GLY A 57 9.48 4.41 -16.44
CA GLY A 57 9.95 3.08 -16.05
C GLY A 57 11.07 3.10 -15.00
N ARG A 58 11.35 4.23 -14.36
CA ARG A 58 12.31 4.28 -13.25
C ARG A 58 11.67 3.68 -12.01
N GLU A 59 12.37 2.76 -11.38
CA GLU A 59 11.94 2.05 -10.18
C GLU A 59 12.60 2.62 -8.92
N THR A 60 11.81 2.74 -7.86
CA THR A 60 12.26 3.10 -6.51
C THR A 60 11.69 2.09 -5.52
N GLU A 61 12.56 1.50 -4.71
CA GLU A 61 12.18 0.56 -3.66
C GLU A 61 12.11 1.27 -2.30
N VAL A 62 11.09 0.95 -1.52
CA VAL A 62 10.93 1.46 -0.15
C VAL A 62 10.52 0.30 0.77
N GLN A 63 11.35 0.00 1.76
CA GLN A 63 11.06 -0.99 2.79
C GLN A 63 11.07 -0.35 4.17
N GLY A 64 10.27 -0.88 5.10
CA GLY A 64 10.35 -0.49 6.50
C GLY A 64 9.36 -1.22 7.39
N GLU A 65 9.53 -1.03 8.70
CA GLU A 65 8.66 -1.63 9.71
C GLU A 65 7.29 -0.94 9.75
N GLY A 66 6.27 -1.76 9.96
CA GLY A 66 4.89 -1.33 10.16
C GLY A 66 4.31 -0.56 8.99
N VAL A 67 3.27 0.20 9.29
CA VAL A 67 2.66 1.23 8.43
C VAL A 67 2.40 2.45 9.29
N VAL A 68 2.70 3.65 8.78
CA VAL A 68 2.49 4.93 9.49
C VAL A 68 3.02 4.94 10.95
N GLY A 69 4.12 4.22 11.21
CA GLY A 69 4.77 4.14 12.52
C GLY A 69 4.17 3.11 13.48
N VAL A 70 3.24 2.25 13.04
CA VAL A 70 2.61 1.22 13.88
C VAL A 70 2.60 -0.15 13.21
N GLN A 71 2.50 -1.21 14.01
CA GLN A 71 2.36 -2.61 13.57
C GLN A 71 0.96 -3.11 13.98
N PRO A 72 -0.09 -2.86 13.16
CA PRO A 72 -1.46 -3.15 13.55
C PRO A 72 -1.72 -4.64 13.68
N ARG A 73 -2.38 -5.02 14.77
CA ARG A 73 -2.98 -6.34 14.94
C ARG A 73 -4.46 -6.26 14.55
N ILE A 74 -4.88 -7.08 13.60
CA ILE A 74 -6.20 -7.02 12.96
C ILE A 74 -6.98 -8.27 13.35
N ALA A 75 -8.06 -8.10 14.13
CA ALA A 75 -8.88 -9.23 14.55
C ALA A 75 -9.70 -9.80 13.38
N PRO A 76 -10.22 -11.04 13.51
CA PRO A 76 -11.09 -11.64 12.50
C PRO A 76 -12.31 -10.75 12.18
N GLY A 77 -12.54 -10.48 10.90
CA GLY A 77 -13.64 -9.64 10.42
C GLY A 77 -13.38 -8.13 10.48
N GLU A 78 -12.32 -7.70 11.16
CA GLU A 78 -11.94 -6.29 11.26
C GLU A 78 -11.06 -5.83 10.09
N GLU A 79 -10.92 -4.52 10.00
CA GLU A 79 -10.06 -3.85 9.04
C GLU A 79 -9.23 -2.75 9.69
N TYR A 80 -8.04 -2.54 9.15
CA TYR A 80 -7.17 -1.43 9.48
C TYR A 80 -6.98 -0.57 8.23
N GLN A 81 -7.25 0.73 8.37
CA GLN A 81 -7.12 1.69 7.28
C GLN A 81 -6.10 2.76 7.63
N TYR A 82 -5.26 3.11 6.67
CA TYR A 82 -4.32 4.22 6.81
C TYR A 82 -4.13 4.95 5.48
N THR A 83 -3.73 6.22 5.58
CA THR A 83 -3.40 7.07 4.43
C THR A 83 -1.94 7.49 4.51
N SER A 84 -1.24 7.45 3.38
CA SER A 84 0.13 7.92 3.25
C SER A 84 0.33 8.62 1.89
N GLY A 85 1.54 9.06 1.60
CA GLY A 85 1.87 9.86 0.42
C GLY A 85 3.02 9.27 -0.38
N ALA A 86 2.97 9.44 -1.69
CA ALA A 86 4.06 9.16 -2.62
C ALA A 86 4.30 10.39 -3.50
N VAL A 87 5.57 10.65 -3.81
CA VAL A 87 5.99 11.69 -4.74
C VAL A 87 6.71 11.03 -5.90
N ILE A 88 6.28 11.30 -7.12
CA ILE A 88 6.92 10.81 -8.34
C ILE A 88 7.16 11.95 -9.32
N GLU A 89 8.11 11.73 -10.23
CA GLU A 89 8.58 12.74 -11.19
C GLU A 89 7.66 12.88 -12.42
N THR A 90 6.64 12.03 -12.53
CA THR A 90 5.78 11.92 -13.71
C THR A 90 4.30 11.98 -13.33
N PRO A 91 3.41 12.45 -14.22
CA PRO A 91 1.97 12.54 -13.94
C PRO A 91 1.26 11.18 -13.89
N LEU A 92 1.96 10.10 -14.27
CA LEU A 92 1.52 8.72 -14.22
C LEU A 92 2.63 7.85 -13.61
N GLY A 93 2.25 6.86 -12.81
CA GLY A 93 3.12 5.82 -12.31
C GLY A 93 2.30 4.66 -11.74
N THR A 94 3.00 3.67 -11.19
CA THR A 94 2.38 2.55 -10.48
C THR A 94 3.10 2.28 -9.17
N MET A 95 2.37 1.71 -8.22
CA MET A 95 2.91 1.18 -6.98
C MET A 95 2.42 -0.25 -6.80
N GLN A 96 3.29 -1.11 -6.30
CA GLN A 96 3.02 -2.49 -5.93
C GLN A 96 3.93 -2.89 -4.78
N GLY A 97 3.67 -4.03 -4.15
CA GLY A 97 4.48 -4.45 -3.02
C GLY A 97 3.88 -5.61 -2.27
N HIS A 98 4.31 -5.78 -1.02
CA HIS A 98 3.74 -6.76 -0.10
C HIS A 98 3.89 -6.29 1.35
N TYR A 99 3.04 -6.84 2.22
CA TYR A 99 3.23 -6.75 3.66
C TYR A 99 3.85 -8.04 4.19
N GLU A 100 4.73 -7.88 5.16
CA GLU A 100 5.21 -8.96 6.02
C GLU A 100 4.29 -9.04 7.24
N MET A 101 3.75 -10.23 7.48
CA MET A 101 2.72 -10.48 8.48
C MET A 101 3.07 -11.70 9.32
N ILE A 102 2.47 -11.80 10.50
CA ILE A 102 2.42 -13.03 11.31
C ILE A 102 0.98 -13.40 11.64
N ASP A 103 0.72 -14.70 11.76
CA ASP A 103 -0.57 -15.22 12.20
C ASP A 103 -0.67 -15.31 13.74
N GLU A 104 -1.73 -15.94 14.25
CA GLU A 104 -1.93 -16.10 15.69
C GLU A 104 -0.88 -16.96 16.40
N ASN A 105 -0.19 -17.84 15.67
CA ASN A 105 0.86 -18.71 16.18
C ASN A 105 2.25 -18.06 16.08
N GLY A 106 2.34 -16.90 15.42
CA GLY A 106 3.59 -16.23 15.11
C GLY A 106 4.26 -16.73 13.82
N ASP A 107 3.56 -17.55 13.02
CA ASP A 107 4.08 -18.02 11.75
C ASP A 107 4.04 -16.88 10.72
N ALA A 108 5.19 -16.64 10.08
CA ALA A 108 5.35 -15.55 9.11
C ALA A 108 4.69 -15.88 7.77
N PHE A 109 4.05 -14.88 7.18
CA PHE A 109 3.54 -14.94 5.81
C PHE A 109 3.59 -13.57 5.14
N THR A 110 3.50 -13.55 3.81
CA THR A 110 3.40 -12.32 3.03
C THR A 110 2.02 -12.19 2.41
N ILE A 111 1.59 -10.94 2.20
CA ILE A 111 0.39 -10.64 1.42
C ILE A 111 0.71 -9.56 0.40
N ASP A 112 0.43 -9.85 -0.87
CA ASP A 112 0.68 -8.92 -1.96
C ASP A 112 -0.26 -7.72 -1.88
N ILE A 113 0.30 -6.56 -2.20
CA ILE A 113 -0.43 -5.35 -2.46
C ILE A 113 -0.63 -5.28 -3.98
N PRO A 114 -1.88 -5.28 -4.47
CA PRO A 114 -2.13 -5.27 -5.90
C PRO A 114 -1.55 -4.01 -6.55
N VAL A 115 -1.10 -4.13 -7.79
CA VAL A 115 -0.63 -2.98 -8.55
C VAL A 115 -1.74 -1.93 -8.66
N PHE A 116 -1.46 -0.70 -8.27
CA PHE A 116 -2.37 0.42 -8.44
C PHE A 116 -1.67 1.58 -9.13
N ARG A 117 -2.47 2.40 -9.81
CA ARG A 117 -1.99 3.56 -10.57
C ARG A 117 -1.90 4.78 -9.66
N LEU A 118 -0.86 5.57 -9.89
CA LEU A 118 -0.79 6.97 -9.48
C LEU A 118 -1.02 7.78 -10.75
N ALA A 119 -2.16 8.44 -10.89
CA ALA A 119 -2.49 9.14 -12.14
C ALA A 119 -3.21 10.46 -11.86
N VAL A 120 -2.81 11.51 -12.57
CA VAL A 120 -3.58 12.75 -12.63
C VAL A 120 -4.92 12.46 -13.32
N PRO A 121 -6.09 12.85 -12.75
CA PRO A 121 -7.41 12.45 -13.26
C PRO A 121 -7.67 12.77 -14.74
N THR A 122 -7.15 13.90 -15.23
CA THR A 122 -7.30 14.33 -16.64
C THR A 122 -6.60 13.43 -17.65
N LEU A 123 -5.78 12.47 -17.20
CA LEU A 123 -5.07 11.51 -18.05
C LEU A 123 -5.71 10.12 -18.05
N ILE A 124 -6.84 9.92 -17.35
CA ILE A 124 -7.58 8.66 -17.33
C ILE A 124 -8.69 8.74 -18.38
N HIS A 125 -8.53 8.05 -19.51
CA HIS A 125 -9.57 7.85 -20.53
C HIS A 125 -10.13 6.43 -20.46
#